data_AF-A0A3A5V9Y9-F1
#
_entry.id   AF-A0A3A5V9Y9-F1
#
_cell.length_a   1.000
_cell.length_b   1.000
_cell.length_c   1.000
_cell.angle_alpha   90.00
_cell.angle_beta   90.00
_cell.angle_gamma   90.00
#
_symmetry.space_group_name_H-M   'P 1'
#
loop_
_entity.id
_entity.type
_entity.pdbx_description
1 polymer ?
#
loop_
_entity_poly.entity_id
_entity_poly.type
_entity_poly.pdbx_seq_one_letter_code
_entity_poly.pdbx_strand_id
1 'polypeptide(L)' 'MSWIVVRARSDVKVERSIRETMAMLNLTRVNHAVIIPENAQYKGMLQKAKDY' A
#
# COMPACT_ATOMS: atom_id res chain seq x y z
N MET A 1 -7.46 15.49 5.33
CA MET A 1 -7.88 15.03 4.00
C MET A 1 -7.69 13.53 3.91
N SER A 2 -8.18 12.86 2.87
CA SER A 2 -8.07 11.41 2.70
C SER A 2 -7.46 11.09 1.34
N TRP A 3 -6.73 9.98 1.25
CA TRP A 3 -6.18 9.46 0.00
C TRP A 3 -6.94 8.23 -0.45
N ILE A 4 -7.12 8.11 -1.75
CA ILE A 4 -7.47 6.85 -2.39
C ILE A 4 -6.18 6.19 -2.89
N VAL A 5 -5.95 4.96 -2.46
CA VAL A 5 -4.74 4.19 -2.80
C VAL A 5 -5.18 2.96 -3.56
N VAL A 6 -4.59 2.74 -4.72
CA VAL A 6 -4.88 1.58 -5.57
C VAL A 6 -3.62 0.74 -5.69
N ARG A 7 -3.75 -0.56 -5.42
CA ARG A 7 -2.68 -1.51 -5.68
C ARG A 7 -2.60 -1.81 -7.17
N ALA A 8 -1.61 -1.24 -7.85
CA ALA A 8 -1.45 -1.40 -9.29
C ALA A 8 -0.69 -2.69 -9.69
N ARG A 9 0.16 -3.26 -8.82
CA ARG A 9 0.99 -4.42 -9.13
C ARG A 9 0.80 -5.60 -8.17
N SER A 10 1.17 -6.79 -8.66
CA SER A 10 1.21 -8.01 -7.86
C SER A 10 2.44 -8.03 -6.94
N ASP A 11 2.38 -8.82 -5.88
CA ASP A 11 3.47 -8.99 -4.89
C ASP A 11 4.43 -10.14 -5.23
N VAL A 12 4.48 -10.54 -6.51
CA VAL A 12 5.39 -11.56 -7.02
C VAL A 12 6.83 -11.06 -6.91
N LYS A 13 7.70 -11.82 -6.23
CA LYS A 13 9.10 -11.47 -5.94
C LYS A 13 9.29 -10.16 -5.16
N VAL A 14 8.25 -9.66 -4.50
CA VAL A 14 8.35 -8.48 -3.63
C VAL A 14 8.96 -8.87 -2.29
N GLU A 15 9.78 -7.98 -1.73
CA GLU A 15 10.36 -8.15 -0.41
C GLU A 15 9.26 -8.33 0.65
N ARG A 16 9.48 -9.26 1.60
CA ARG A 16 8.52 -9.59 2.65
C ARG A 16 8.01 -8.35 3.39
N SER A 17 8.90 -7.41 3.71
CA SER A 17 8.55 -6.22 4.50
C SER A 17 7.61 -5.26 3.75
N ILE A 18 7.71 -5.22 2.42
CA ILE A 18 6.82 -4.43 1.55
C ILE A 18 5.48 -5.14 1.42
N ARG A 19 5.47 -6.47 1.24
CA ARG A 19 4.23 -7.27 1.23
C ARG A 19 3.44 -7.10 2.53
N GLU A 20 4.11 -7.16 3.67
CA GLU A 20 3.49 -6.92 4.99
C GLU A 20 2.95 -5.49 5.09
N THR A 21 3.64 -4.49 4.53
CA THR A 21 3.17 -3.10 4.49
C THR A 21 1.90 -2.95 3.65
N MET A 22 1.84 -3.58 2.47
CA MET A 22 0.64 -3.62 1.64
C MET A 22 -0.53 -4.32 2.36
N ALA A 23 -0.27 -5.41 3.08
CA ALA A 23 -1.28 -6.11 3.87
C ALA A 23 -1.82 -5.23 5.01
N MET A 24 -0.96 -4.49 5.72
CA MET A 24 -1.38 -3.52 6.75
C MET A 24 -2.21 -2.36 6.17
N LEU A 25 -1.94 -1.95 4.94
CA LEU A 25 -2.76 -0.98 4.19
C LEU A 25 -4.03 -1.58 3.58
N ASN A 26 -4.33 -2.86 3.86
CA ASN A 26 -5.45 -3.61 3.31
C ASN A 26 -5.43 -3.76 1.76
N LEU A 27 -4.25 -3.66 1.14
CA LEU A 27 -4.03 -3.81 -0.30
C LEU A 27 -3.80 -5.29 -0.67
N THR A 28 -4.83 -6.12 -0.50
CA THR A 28 -4.72 -7.59 -0.58
C THR A 28 -4.63 -8.17 -2.00
N ARG A 29 -5.16 -7.47 -3.01
CA ARG A 29 -5.19 -7.93 -4.42
C ARG A 29 -4.90 -6.79 -5.40
N VAL A 30 -4.51 -7.14 -6.62
CA VAL A 30 -4.30 -6.18 -7.71
C VAL A 30 -5.62 -5.48 -8.06
N ASN A 31 -5.55 -4.20 -8.39
CA ASN A 31 -6.68 -3.31 -8.65
C ASN A 31 -7.64 -3.15 -7.45
N HIS A 32 -7.14 -3.35 -6.23
CA HIS A 32 -7.88 -3.07 -5.00
C HIS A 32 -7.64 -1.63 -4.55
N ALA A 33 -8.72 -0.88 -4.32
CA ALA A 33 -8.68 0.49 -3.82
C ALA A 33 -9.06 0.55 -2.34
N VAL A 34 -8.30 1.31 -1.55
CA VAL A 34 -8.55 1.55 -0.13
C VAL A 34 -8.47 3.05 0.14
N ILE A 35 -9.39 3.57 0.96
CA ILE A 35 -9.38 4.96 1.42
C ILE A 35 -8.71 5.01 2.78
N ILE A 36 -7.68 5.86 2.92
CA ILE A 36 -6.94 6.03 4.16
C ILE A 36 -6.84 7.51 4.54
N PRO A 37 -6.74 7.85 5.83
CA PRO A 37 -6.55 9.24 6.25
C PRO A 37 -5.15 9.73 5.89
N GLU A 38 -5.05 11.00 5.50
CA GLU A 38 -3.76 11.65 5.25
C GLU A 38 -3.08 11.98 6.58
N ASN A 39 -2.05 11.20 6.93
CA ASN A 39 -1.16 11.47 8.05
C ASN A 39 0.27 10.99 7.76
N ALA A 40 1.24 11.41 8.59
CA ALA A 40 2.65 11.10 8.39
C ALA A 40 2.97 9.60 8.41
N GLN A 41 2.23 8.82 9.21
CA GLN A 41 2.42 7.37 9.33
C GLN A 41 2.01 6.66 8.04
N TYR A 42 0.80 6.90 7.55
CA TYR A 42 0.33 6.36 6.27
C TYR A 42 1.20 6.83 5.10
N LYS A 43 1.66 8.09 5.13
CA LYS A 43 2.61 8.61 4.13
C LYS A 43 3.89 7.78 4.08
N GLY A 44 4.47 7.47 5.24
CA GLY A 44 5.67 6.64 5.33
C GLY A 44 5.45 5.22 4.80
N MET A 45 4.32 4.60 5.14
CA MET A 45 3.94 3.27 4.63
C MET A 45 3.77 3.28 3.10
N LEU A 46 3.15 4.32 2.54
CA LEU A 46 3.01 4.47 1.09
C LEU A 46 4.35 4.68 0.39
N GLN A 47 5.26 5.46 0.98
CA GLN A 47 6.61 5.63 0.40
C GLN A 47 7.38 4.31 0.38
N LYS A 48 7.23 3.48 1.42
CA LYS A 48 7.83 2.14 1.46
C LYS A 48 7.26 1.20 0.38
N ALA A 49 5.99 1.34 0.04
CA ALA A 49 5.29 0.49 -0.94
C ALA A 49 5.16 1.08 -2.36
N LYS A 50 5.69 2.28 -2.61
CA LYS A 50 5.50 3.06 -3.85
C LYS A 50 5.74 2.29 -5.15
N ASP A 51 6.68 1.36 -5.15
CA ASP A 51 7.09 0.63 -6.35
C ASP A 51 6.40 -0.74 -6.50
N TYR A 52 5.40 -1.08 -5.67
CA TYR A 52 4.79 -2.42 -5.66
C TYR A 52 3.27 -2.40 -5.51
#